data_AF-D0Z1V0-F1
#
_entry.id   AF-D0Z1V0-F1
#
_cell.length_a   1.000
_cell.length_b   1.000
_cell.length_c   1.000
_cell.angle_alpha   90.00
_cell.angle_beta   90.00
_cell.angle_gamma   90.00
#
_symmetry.space_group_name_H-M   'P 1'
#
loop_
_entity.id
_entity.type
_entity.pdbx_description
1 polymer ?
#
loop_
_entity_poly.entity_id
_entity_poly.type
_entity_poly.pdbx_seq_one_letter_code
_entity_poly.pdbx_strand_id
1 'polypeptide(L)' 'MGLLMLESAQGQQITVSAQGEQSEQALTAICHLIEAGFDEES' A
#
# COMPACT_ATOMS: atom_id res chain seq x y z
N MET A 1 -3.34 -4.26 -9.32
CA MET A 1 -4.09 -5.47 -8.94
C MET A 1 -3.46 -6.28 -7.79
N GLY A 2 -2.16 -6.14 -7.45
CA GLY A 2 -1.55 -6.92 -6.35
C GLY A 2 -2.03 -6.56 -4.93
N LEU A 3 -2.40 -5.30 -4.67
CA LEU A 3 -2.85 -4.84 -3.35
C LEU A 3 -4.28 -5.30 -2.98
N LEU A 4 -5.15 -5.60 -3.95
CA LEU A 4 -6.53 -6.06 -3.71
C LEU A 4 -6.61 -7.50 -3.18
N MET A 5 -5.57 -8.31 -3.35
CA MET A 5 -5.53 -9.67 -2.78
C MET A 5 -5.17 -9.67 -1.28
N LEU A 6 -4.83 -8.51 -0.72
CA LEU A 6 -4.52 -8.32 0.71
C LEU A 6 -5.75 -7.94 1.54
N GLU A 7 -6.93 -7.84 0.94
CA GLU A 7 -8.20 -7.55 1.63
C GLU A 7 -8.56 -8.61 2.71
N SER A 8 -8.03 -9.84 2.58
CA SER A 8 -8.22 -10.90 3.59
C SER A 8 -7.24 -10.82 4.78
N ALA A 9 -6.34 -9.84 4.79
CA ALA A 9 -5.15 -9.84 5.63
C ALA A 9 -5.21 -8.89 6.84
N GLN A 10 -6.40 -8.69 7.41
CA GLN A 10 -6.54 -7.93 8.65
C GLN A 10 -5.68 -8.56 9.76
N GLY A 11 -4.68 -7.81 10.25
CA GLY A 11 -3.73 -8.29 11.25
C GLY A 11 -2.45 -8.94 10.70
N GLN A 12 -2.19 -8.92 9.39
CA GLN A 12 -0.95 -9.43 8.80
C GLN A 12 0.06 -8.30 8.52
N GLN A 13 1.34 -8.58 8.72
CA GLN A 13 2.43 -7.71 8.28
C GLN A 13 2.82 -8.06 6.84
N ILE A 14 2.87 -7.03 5.99
CA ILE A 14 3.36 -7.12 4.62
C ILE A 14 4.59 -6.25 4.43
N THR A 15 5.53 -6.74 3.63
CA THR A 15 6.73 -5.99 3.24
C THR A 15 6.55 -5.51 1.80
N VAL A 16 6.52 -4.19 1.61
CA VAL A 16 6.50 -3.57 0.29
C VAL A 16 7.91 -3.13 -0.09
N SER A 17 8.31 -3.39 -1.33
CA SER A 17 9.62 -3.00 -1.86
C SER A 17 9.45 -2.36 -3.22
N ALA A 18 10.12 -1.22 -3.44
CA ALA A 18 10.15 -0.53 -4.73
C ALA A 18 11.61 -0.33 -5.15
N GLN A 19 11.87 -0.38 -6.46
CA GLN A 19 13.20 -0.15 -7.04
C GLN A 19 13.09 0.84 -8.20
N GLY A 20 14.12 1.69 -8.34
CA GLY A 20 14.18 2.76 -9.33
C GLY A 20 14.19 4.15 -8.70
N GLU A 21 14.31 5.17 -9.55
CA GLU A 21 14.43 6.59 -9.15
C GLU A 21 13.23 7.11 -8.36
N GLN A 22 12.04 6.51 -8.58
CA GLN A 22 10.80 6.90 -7.92
C GLN A 22 10.42 5.98 -6.75
N SER A 23 11.33 5.11 -6.30
CA SER A 23 11.04 4.13 -5.25
C SER A 23 10.59 4.76 -3.94
N GLU A 24 11.29 5.79 -3.45
CA GLU A 24 10.89 6.50 -2.22
C GLU A 24 9.53 7.19 -2.36
N GLN A 25 9.29 7.86 -3.50
CA GLN A 25 8.02 8.54 -3.76
C GLN A 25 6.86 7.55 -3.88
N ALA A 26 7.08 6.42 -4.54
CA ALA A 26 6.09 5.35 -4.67
C ALA A 26 5.77 4.72 -3.31
N LEU A 27 6.78 4.40 -2.49
CA LEU A 27 6.58 3.86 -1.15
C LEU A 27 5.82 4.85 -0.26
N THR A 28 6.18 6.12 -0.29
CA THR A 28 5.51 7.18 0.47
C THR A 28 4.04 7.31 0.08
N ALA A 29 3.75 7.34 -1.23
CA ALA A 29 2.37 7.41 -1.73
C ALA A 29 1.55 6.17 -1.35
N ILE A 30 2.15 4.98 -1.40
CA ILE A 30 1.50 3.71 -1.00
C ILE A 30 1.21 3.71 0.50
N CYS A 31 2.15 4.14 1.35
CA CYS A 31 1.94 4.26 2.80
C CYS A 31 0.77 5.21 3.09
N HIS A 32 0.77 6.40 2.49
CA HIS A 32 -0.32 7.36 2.63
C HIS A 32 -1.67 6.79 2.20
N LEU A 33 -1.72 6.05 1.08
CA LEU A 33 -2.95 5.41 0.59
C LEU A 33 -3.48 4.35 1.55
N ILE A 34 -2.59 3.52 2.12
CA ILE A 34 -2.97 2.47 3.06
C ILE A 34 -3.45 3.08 4.39
N GLU A 35 -2.74 4.10 4.89
CA GLU A 35 -3.12 4.83 6.12
C GLU A 35 -4.44 5.60 5.95
N ALA A 36 -4.70 6.12 4.75
CA ALA A 36 -5.97 6.75 4.39
C ALA A 36 -7.11 5.74 4.17
N GLY A 37 -6.89 4.43 4.35
CA GLY A 37 -7.93 3.42 4.15
C GLY A 37 -8.38 3.32 2.69
N PHE A 38 -7.43 3.49 1.75
CA PHE A 38 -7.65 3.44 0.31
C PHE A 38 -8.59 4.53 -0.27
N ASP A 39 -8.87 5.61 0.48
CA ASP A 39 -9.88 6.61 0.09
C ASP A 39 -11.23 5.95 -0.28
N GLU A 40 -11.54 4.81 0.35
CA GLU A 40 -12.87 4.20 0.25
C GLU A 40 -13.85 5.07 1.04
N GLU A 41 -14.34 6.14 0.40
CA GLU A 41 -15.54 6.86 0.87
C GLU A 41 -16.67 5.83 0.98
N SER A 42 -17.18 5.68 2.21
CA SER A 42 -18.28 4.77 2.55
C SER A 42 -19.61 5.12 1.88
#